data_AF-A0A2E5AAJ5-F1
#
_entry.id   AF-A0A2E5AAJ5-F1
#
_cell.length_a   1.000
_cell.length_b   1.000
_cell.length_c   1.000
_cell.angle_alpha   90.00
_cell.angle_beta   90.00
_cell.angle_gamma   90.00
#
_symmetry.space_group_name_H-M   'P 1'
#
loop_
_entity.id
_entity.type
_entity.pdbx_description
1 polymer ?
#
loop_
_entity_poly.entity_id
_entity_poly.type
_entity_poly.pdbx_seq_one_letter_code
_entity_poly.pdbx_strand_id
1 'polypeptide(L)'
;MNPAFGFQELIVIVILALVVVGPKDLPLMVRRVGKMIGQIRATAREFQRSFDELGREAELAELRKEINSLKANNPIKEMERDFLEADREMMRDMEERPHPRIARPMNDPEPQGGEALTPDPEAPKASAPAGDAGKPGEG
;
A
#
# COMPACT_ATOMS: atom_id res chain seq x y z
N MET A 1 -18.30 12.89 8.86
CA MET A 1 -16.88 13.28 8.90
C MET A 1 -16.11 12.15 9.55
N ASN A 2 -15.49 11.29 8.75
CA ASN A 2 -14.66 10.23 9.32
C ASN A 2 -13.31 10.85 9.68
N PRO A 3 -12.88 10.82 10.96
CA PRO A 3 -11.63 11.44 11.42
C PRO A 3 -10.35 10.74 10.89
N ALA A 4 -10.46 9.90 9.85
CA ALA A 4 -9.38 9.11 9.27
C ALA A 4 -8.82 9.69 7.94
N PHE A 5 -9.57 10.58 7.27
CA PHE A 5 -9.16 11.14 5.98
C PHE A 5 -8.11 12.25 6.20
N GLY A 6 -6.85 11.91 5.98
CA GLY A 6 -5.74 12.86 6.06
C GLY A 6 -4.39 12.18 6.27
N PHE A 7 -4.24 11.43 7.35
CA PHE A 7 -2.97 10.74 7.66
C PHE A 7 -3.03 9.24 7.41
N GLN A 8 -4.13 8.58 7.81
CA GLN A 8 -4.26 7.13 7.65
C GLN A 8 -4.34 6.73 6.17
N GLU A 9 -5.10 7.48 5.38
CA GLU A 9 -5.19 7.27 3.93
C GLU A 9 -3.85 7.54 3.22
N LEU A 10 -3.12 8.58 3.63
CA LEU A 10 -1.79 8.87 3.10
C LEU A 10 -0.84 7.70 3.33
N ILE A 11 -0.88 7.06 4.51
CA ILE A 11 -0.11 5.84 4.79
C ILE A 11 -0.49 4.71 3.83
N VAL A 12 -1.79 4.48 3.59
CA VAL A 12 -2.26 3.43 2.67
C VAL A 12 -1.74 3.69 1.25
N ILE A 13 -1.83 4.93 0.77
CA ILE A 13 -1.32 5.33 -0.55
C ILE A 13 0.20 5.14 -0.61
N VAL A 14 0.94 5.49 0.45
CA VAL A 14 2.39 5.27 0.52
C VAL A 14 2.71 3.78 0.43
N ILE A 15 2.00 2.92 1.16
CA ILE A 15 2.21 1.47 1.10
C ILE A 15 1.94 0.95 -0.32
N LEU A 16 0.83 1.36 -0.95
CA LEU A 16 0.52 0.98 -2.33
C LEU A 16 1.60 1.45 -3.30
N ALA A 17 2.07 2.69 -3.16
CA ALA A 17 3.14 3.22 -3.99
C ALA A 17 4.45 2.44 -3.79
N LEU A 18 4.78 2.01 -2.57
CA LEU A 18 5.96 1.17 -2.30
C LEU A 18 5.83 -0.22 -2.97
N VAL A 19 4.63 -0.79 -3.04
CA VAL A 19 4.40 -2.10 -3.68
C VAL A 19 4.45 -2.00 -5.20
N VAL A 20 3.81 -0.97 -5.77
CA VAL A 20 3.70 -0.79 -7.23
C VAL A 20 5.01 -0.32 -7.85
N VAL A 21 5.64 0.69 -7.25
CA VAL A 21 6.85 1.32 -7.79
C VAL A 21 8.12 0.67 -7.21
N GLY A 22 8.04 0.18 -5.98
CA GLY A 22 9.18 -0.36 -5.25
C GLY A 22 9.73 0.61 -4.20
N PRO A 23 10.20 0.12 -3.03
CA PRO A 23 10.61 0.96 -1.92
C PRO A 23 11.87 1.80 -2.17
N LYS A 24 12.69 1.41 -3.16
CA LYS A 24 13.91 2.12 -3.54
C LYS A 24 13.66 3.19 -4.61
N ASP A 25 12.63 3.02 -5.42
CA ASP A 25 12.38 3.88 -6.58
C ASP A 25 11.50 5.08 -6.23
N LEU A 26 10.56 4.93 -5.29
CA LEU A 26 9.74 6.03 -4.75
C LEU A 26 10.59 7.22 -4.24
N PRO A 27 11.60 7.04 -3.35
CA PRO A 27 12.41 8.16 -2.87
C PRO A 27 13.25 8.78 -4.00
N LEU A 28 13.67 7.99 -4.99
CA LEU A 28 14.40 8.49 -6.15
C LEU A 28 13.50 9.35 -7.05
N MET A 29 12.25 8.94 -7.26
CA MET A 29 11.26 9.69 -8.02
C MET A 29 10.87 11.00 -7.34
N VAL A 30 10.59 10.97 -6.03
CA VAL A 30 10.29 12.19 -5.26
C VAL A 30 11.45 13.19 -5.34
N ARG A 31 12.70 12.73 -5.30
CA ARG A 31 13.87 13.59 -5.51
C ARG A 31 13.91 14.22 -6.90
N ARG A 32 13.55 13.47 -7.96
CA ARG A 32 13.52 14.00 -9.34
C ARG A 32 12.41 15.02 -9.51
N VAL A 33 11.19 14.70 -9.08
CA VAL A 33 10.03 15.60 -9.10
C VAL A 33 10.31 16.83 -8.25
N GLY A 34 10.85 16.66 -7.05
CA GLY A 34 11.21 17.76 -6.16
C GLY A 34 12.25 18.71 -6.76
N LYS A 35 13.24 18.19 -7.49
CA LYS A 35 14.19 19.04 -8.24
C LYS A 35 13.49 19.84 -9.33
N MET A 36 12.61 19.20 -10.11
CA MET A 36 11.86 19.87 -11.18
C MET A 36 10.94 20.96 -10.61
N ILE A 37 10.16 20.66 -9.56
CA ILE A 37 9.33 21.64 -8.86
C ILE A 37 10.19 22.76 -8.25
N GLY A 38 11.35 22.41 -7.68
CA GLY A 38 12.29 23.37 -7.11
C GLY A 38 12.83 24.35 -8.15
N GLN A 39 13.14 23.87 -9.36
CA GLN A 39 13.55 24.70 -10.49
C GLN A 39 12.42 25.61 -10.94
N ILE A 40 11.21 25.08 -11.14
CA ILE A 40 10.02 25.88 -11.50
C ILE A 40 9.78 26.98 -10.46
N ARG A 41 9.86 26.66 -9.17
CA ARG A 41 9.69 27.64 -8.09
C ARG A 41 10.80 28.69 -8.09
N ALA A 42 12.03 28.33 -8.44
CA ALA A 42 13.12 29.28 -8.56
C ALA A 42 12.89 30.25 -9.72
N THR A 43 12.53 29.75 -10.89
CA THR A 43 12.21 30.59 -12.05
C THR A 43 10.98 31.46 -11.78
N ALA A 44 9.95 30.92 -11.12
CA ALA A 44 8.76 31.68 -10.72
C ALA A 44 9.06 32.83 -9.76
N ARG A 45 10.07 32.70 -8.88
CA ARG A 45 10.51 33.82 -8.02
C ARG A 45 11.18 34.93 -8.83
N GLU A 46 11.97 34.58 -9.85
CA GLU A 46 12.55 35.56 -10.77
C GLU A 46 11.46 36.26 -11.58
N PHE A 47 10.50 35.49 -12.12
CA PHE A 47 9.33 36.06 -12.78
C PHE A 47 8.54 36.97 -11.86
N GLN A 48 8.27 36.57 -10.61
CA GLN A 48 7.56 37.44 -9.67
C GLN A 48 8.29 38.75 -9.46
N ARG A 49 9.62 38.73 -9.28
CA ARG A 49 10.44 39.95 -9.20
C ARG A 49 10.35 40.79 -10.47
N SER A 50 10.41 40.17 -11.66
CA SER A 50 10.25 40.87 -12.93
C SER A 50 8.83 41.40 -13.16
N PHE A 51 7.80 40.70 -12.70
CA PHE A 51 6.39 41.15 -12.76
C PHE A 51 6.12 42.28 -11.76
N ASP A 52 6.77 42.27 -10.60
CA ASP A 52 6.71 43.35 -9.62
C ASP A 52 7.41 44.61 -10.16
N GLU A 53 8.45 44.46 -10.99
CA GLU A 53 9.20 45.56 -11.62
C GLU A 53 8.54 46.09 -12.92
N LEU A 54 7.86 45.21 -13.68
CA LEU A 54 7.05 45.56 -14.86
C LEU A 54 5.60 45.94 -14.49
N GLY A 55 5.20 45.72 -13.24
CA GLY A 55 3.86 45.92 -12.70
C GLY A 55 3.47 47.39 -12.57
N ARG A 56 3.29 48.06 -13.71
CA ARG A 56 2.58 49.33 -13.83
C ARG A 56 1.21 49.07 -14.47
N GLU A 57 0.23 48.82 -13.59
CA GLU A 57 -1.23 48.98 -13.72
C GLU A 57 -2.06 48.22 -14.78
N ALA A 58 -1.54 47.71 -15.90
CA ALA A 58 -2.43 47.23 -16.98
C ALA A 58 -2.56 45.69 -17.12
N GLU A 59 -1.52 44.90 -16.84
CA GLU A 59 -1.51 43.47 -17.22
C GLU A 59 -1.95 42.51 -16.10
N LEU A 60 -1.76 42.87 -14.83
CA LEU A 60 -2.05 42.01 -13.67
C LEU A 60 -3.56 41.77 -13.44
N ALA A 61 -4.40 42.73 -13.83
CA ALA A 61 -5.84 42.64 -13.65
C ALA A 61 -6.47 41.61 -14.62
N GLU A 62 -5.99 41.58 -15.87
CA GLU A 62 -6.47 40.66 -16.90
C GLU A 62 -6.04 39.22 -16.61
N LEU A 63 -4.77 39.02 -16.22
CA LEU A 63 -4.25 37.71 -15.80
C LEU A 63 -4.99 37.14 -14.57
N ARG A 64 -5.32 37.99 -13.59
CA ARG A 64 -6.13 37.55 -12.43
C ARG A 64 -7.54 37.13 -12.85
N LYS A 65 -8.15 37.82 -13.81
CA LYS A 65 -9.48 37.51 -14.31
C LYS A 65 -9.49 36.20 -15.10
N GLU A 66 -8.46 35.95 -15.90
CA GLU A 66 -8.28 34.70 -16.65
C GLU A 66 -7.98 33.50 -15.74
N ILE A 67 -7.13 33.67 -14.71
CA ILE A 67 -6.93 32.63 -13.70
C ILE A 67 -8.22 32.34 -12.94
N ASN A 68 -9.01 33.37 -12.61
CA ASN A 68 -10.29 33.19 -11.93
C ASN A 68 -11.35 32.52 -12.83
N SER A 69 -11.38 32.81 -14.13
CA SER A 69 -12.29 32.12 -15.06
C SER A 69 -11.86 30.66 -15.24
N LEU A 70 -10.57 30.37 -15.40
CA LEU A 70 -10.05 28.99 -15.44
C LEU A 70 -10.36 28.21 -14.16
N LYS A 71 -10.28 28.86 -13.00
CA LYS A 71 -10.65 28.29 -11.71
C LYS A 71 -12.17 28.11 -11.56
N ALA A 72 -12.97 28.97 -12.20
CA ALA A 72 -14.42 28.82 -12.26
C ALA A 72 -14.85 27.66 -13.16
N ASN A 73 -14.07 27.37 -14.20
CA ASN A 73 -14.25 26.22 -15.12
C ASN A 73 -13.81 24.88 -14.48
N ASN A 74 -13.91 24.78 -13.15
CA ASN A 74 -13.15 23.95 -12.21
C ASN A 74 -13.05 22.46 -12.59
N PRO A 75 -12.06 22.04 -13.42
CA PRO A 75 -11.89 20.64 -13.78
C PRO A 75 -11.49 19.79 -12.57
N ILE A 76 -10.89 20.44 -11.56
CA ILE A 76 -10.58 19.84 -10.26
C ILE A 76 -11.86 19.44 -9.50
N LYS A 77 -12.97 20.18 -9.64
CA LYS A 77 -14.24 19.83 -8.97
C LYS A 77 -14.89 18.60 -9.58
N GLU A 78 -14.74 18.46 -10.90
CA GLU A 78 -15.26 17.31 -11.64
C GLU A 78 -14.48 16.07 -11.24
N MET A 79 -13.14 16.15 -11.22
CA MET A 79 -12.29 15.10 -10.67
C MET A 79 -12.61 14.76 -9.21
N GLU A 80 -12.86 15.77 -8.36
CA GLU A 80 -13.24 15.55 -6.96
C GLU A 80 -14.59 14.81 -6.85
N ARG A 81 -15.56 15.14 -7.70
CA ARG A 81 -16.84 14.44 -7.78
C ARG A 81 -16.69 13.00 -8.25
N ASP A 82 -15.95 12.77 -9.33
CA ASP A 82 -15.71 11.43 -9.87
C ASP A 82 -15.02 10.54 -8.82
N PHE A 83 -14.08 11.11 -8.06
CA PHE A 83 -13.39 10.40 -6.97
C PHE A 83 -14.33 10.06 -5.81
N LEU A 84 -15.21 11.00 -5.42
CA LEU A 84 -16.22 10.79 -4.37
C LEU A 84 -17.27 9.74 -4.78
N GLU A 85 -17.60 9.67 -6.08
CA GLU A 85 -18.51 8.65 -6.62
C GLU A 85 -17.85 7.27 -6.61
N ALA A 86 -16.59 7.17 -7.05
CA ALA A 86 -15.82 5.92 -7.01
C ALA A 86 -15.61 5.40 -5.57
N ASP A 87 -15.31 6.28 -4.61
CA ASP A 87 -15.20 5.90 -3.20
C ASP A 87 -16.53 5.34 -2.66
N ARG A 88 -17.66 5.98 -3.02
CA ARG A 88 -18.99 5.51 -2.61
C ARG A 88 -19.35 4.15 -3.21
N GLU A 89 -18.98 3.89 -4.46
CA GLU A 89 -19.19 2.59 -5.11
C GLU A 89 -18.35 1.50 -4.45
N MET A 90 -17.06 1.78 -4.21
CA MET A 90 -16.16 0.86 -3.51
C MET A 90 -16.64 0.52 -2.08
N MET A 91 -17.16 1.50 -1.34
CA MET A 91 -17.72 1.27 0.00
C MET A 91 -18.96 0.37 -0.03
N ARG A 92 -19.85 0.54 -1.02
CA ARG A 92 -21.03 -0.33 -1.20
C ARG A 92 -20.62 -1.76 -1.51
N ASP A 93 -19.68 -1.95 -2.43
CA ASP A 93 -19.14 -3.27 -2.77
C ASP A 93 -18.46 -3.96 -1.58
N MET A 94 -17.89 -3.18 -0.67
CA MET A 94 -17.24 -3.69 0.53
C MET A 94 -18.25 -4.04 1.64
N GLU A 95 -19.37 -3.30 1.72
CA GLU A 95 -20.46 -3.53 2.69
C GLU A 95 -21.42 -4.66 2.26
N GLU A 96 -21.54 -4.92 0.95
CA GLU A 96 -22.30 -6.05 0.39
C GLU A 96 -21.57 -7.39 0.47
N ARG A 97 -20.32 -7.43 0.93
CA ARG A 97 -19.63 -8.67 1.30
C ARG A 97 -19.88 -8.97 2.78
N PRO A 98 -20.79 -9.91 3.14
CA PRO A 98 -20.80 -10.43 4.49
C PRO A 98 -19.43 -11.02 4.71
N HIS A 99 -18.79 -10.70 5.84
CA HIS A 99 -17.56 -11.36 6.25
C HIS A 99 -17.72 -12.87 5.98
N PRO A 100 -16.81 -13.51 5.21
CA PRO A 100 -16.74 -14.95 5.32
C PRO A 100 -16.48 -15.17 6.81
N ARG A 101 -17.45 -15.78 7.51
CA ARG A 101 -17.16 -16.39 8.80
C ARG A 101 -15.94 -17.23 8.49
N ILE A 102 -14.79 -16.83 9.01
CA ILE A 102 -13.69 -17.76 9.19
C ILE A 102 -14.32 -18.76 10.16
N ALA A 103 -14.95 -19.79 9.60
CA ALA A 103 -15.24 -21.00 10.33
C ALA A 103 -13.88 -21.36 10.89
N ARG A 104 -13.73 -21.20 12.21
CA ARG A 104 -12.61 -21.80 12.92
C ARG A 104 -12.57 -23.24 12.42
N PRO A 105 -11.46 -23.71 11.82
CA PRO A 105 -11.13 -25.10 12.02
C PRO A 105 -11.04 -25.22 13.53
N MET A 106 -12.02 -25.88 14.11
CA MET A 106 -11.91 -26.45 15.44
C MET A 106 -10.72 -27.41 15.32
N ASN A 107 -9.52 -26.92 15.60
CA ASN A 107 -8.54 -27.82 16.21
C ASN A 107 -9.19 -28.14 17.55
N ASP A 108 -9.71 -29.36 17.65
CA ASP A 108 -9.95 -30.00 18.93
C ASP A 108 -8.58 -30.33 19.53
N PRO A 109 -8.09 -29.64 20.57
CA PRO A 109 -7.36 -30.32 21.60
C PRO A 109 -8.42 -30.94 22.51
N GLU A 110 -8.58 -32.26 22.43
CA GLU A 110 -9.30 -33.02 23.45
C GLU A 110 -8.85 -32.57 24.85
N PRO A 111 -9.78 -32.23 25.77
CA PRO A 111 -9.48 -32.16 27.18
C PRO A 111 -10.16 -33.33 27.88
N GLN A 112 -9.38 -34.21 28.49
CA GLN A 112 -9.64 -34.97 29.72
C GLN A 112 -8.53 -36.02 29.81
N GLY A 113 -7.61 -35.97 30.74
CA GLY A 113 -7.85 -36.01 32.18
C GLY A 113 -7.08 -37.24 32.66
N GLY A 114 -6.09 -37.05 33.53
CA GLY A 114 -5.19 -38.12 33.92
C GLY A 114 -5.88 -39.22 34.72
N GLU A 115 -5.43 -40.46 34.53
CA GLU A 115 -5.27 -41.43 35.62
C GLU A 115 -4.25 -42.48 35.19
N ALA A 116 -3.31 -42.74 36.11
CA ALA A 116 -2.20 -43.66 35.95
C ALA A 116 -2.66 -45.12 36.03
N LEU A 117 -1.99 -46.02 35.31
CA LEU A 117 -1.64 -47.37 35.77
C LEU A 117 -0.36 -47.82 35.07
N THR A 118 0.61 -48.23 35.88
CA THR A 118 1.95 -48.77 35.56
C THR A 118 1.86 -50.28 35.19
N PRO A 119 2.96 -51.07 35.13
CA PRO A 119 3.93 -51.19 34.02
C PRO A 119 4.15 -52.66 33.52
N ASP A 120 4.76 -52.79 32.32
CA ASP A 120 5.61 -53.90 31.80
C ASP A 120 4.99 -55.32 31.63
N PRO A 121 5.60 -56.31 30.94
CA PRO A 121 6.68 -56.34 29.92
C PRO A 121 6.11 -56.87 28.57
N GLU A 122 6.78 -56.85 27.42
CA GLU A 122 7.68 -57.92 27.01
C GLU A 122 8.15 -57.61 25.58
N ALA A 123 9.46 -57.38 25.43
CA ALA A 123 10.11 -57.21 24.14
C ALA A 123 10.30 -58.57 23.46
N PRO A 124 10.19 -58.66 22.12
CA PRO A 124 10.97 -59.62 21.38
C PRO A 124 12.18 -58.91 20.77
N LYS A 125 13.36 -59.33 21.23
CA LYS A 125 14.64 -59.08 20.59
C LYS A 125 14.63 -59.65 19.17
N ALA A 126 15.27 -58.89 18.28
CA ALA A 126 16.17 -59.32 17.22
C ALA A 126 15.77 -60.51 16.32
N SER A 127 15.64 -60.22 15.03
CA SER A 127 16.37 -60.93 13.97
C SER A 127 16.22 -60.17 12.65
N ALA A 128 17.30 -59.54 12.20
CA ALA A 128 17.52 -59.34 10.77
C ALA A 128 17.91 -60.71 10.16
N PRO A 129 17.69 -60.93 8.85
CA PRO A 129 18.83 -60.66 7.98
C PRO A 129 18.51 -60.17 6.56
N ALA A 130 19.56 -59.59 5.98
CA ALA A 130 19.98 -59.67 4.58
C ALA A 130 19.12 -59.01 3.49
N GLY A 131 19.53 -57.80 3.13
CA GLY A 131 19.32 -57.20 1.82
C GLY A 131 20.64 -56.61 1.33
N ASP A 132 21.24 -57.31 0.38
CA ASP A 132 22.51 -57.11 -0.32
C ASP A 132 22.64 -55.73 -0.99
N ALA A 133 23.79 -55.08 -0.80
CA ALA A 133 24.19 -53.87 -1.54
C ALA A 133 25.71 -53.84 -1.75
N GLY A 134 26.14 -54.29 -2.93
CA GLY A 134 27.02 -53.53 -3.83
C GLY A 134 28.48 -53.28 -3.43
N LYS A 135 29.38 -54.07 -4.06
CA LYS A 135 30.70 -53.75 -4.68
C LYS A 135 31.58 -52.61 -4.11
N PRO A 136 32.92 -52.80 -4.06
CA PRO A 136 33.76 -52.24 -5.16
C PRO A 136 35.11 -52.96 -5.47
N GLY A 137 35.60 -52.80 -6.72
CA GLY A 137 37.02 -52.92 -7.16
C GLY A 137 37.62 -54.34 -7.18
N GLU A 138 38.61 -54.74 -7.97
CA GLU A 138 39.61 -54.14 -8.87
C GLU A 138 40.14 -55.29 -9.79
N GLY A 139 40.69 -54.98 -10.97
CA GLY A 139 41.40 -55.93 -11.83
C GLY A 139 41.08 -55.82 -13.32
#